data_AF-A0A966TI62-F1
#
_entry.id   AF-A0A966TI62-F1
#
_cell.length_a   1.000
_cell.length_b   1.000
_cell.length_c   1.000
_cell.angle_alpha   90.00
_cell.angle_beta   90.00
_cell.angle_gamma   90.00
#
_symmetry.space_group_name_H-M   'P 1'
#
loop_
_entity.id
_entity.type
_entity.pdbx_description
1 polymer ?
#
loop_
_entity_poly.entity_id
_entity_poly.type
_entity_poly.pdbx_seq_one_letter_code
_entity_poly.pdbx_strand_id
1 'polypeptide(L)' 'VMNAPRDRIAYIGDSFVNDVGGARNAGLHPLLLDPFGFHLDKDCERIESLHELVHFIN' A
#
# COMPACT_ATOMS: atom_id res chain seq x y z
N VAL A 1 7.32 10.67 -16.29
CA VAL A 1 6.92 11.19 -14.96
C VAL A 1 5.41 11.09 -14.87
N MET A 2 4.89 10.47 -13.82
CA MET A 2 3.44 10.43 -13.57
C MET A 2 2.97 11.86 -13.25
N ASN A 3 1.93 12.35 -13.94
CA ASN A 3 1.33 13.67 -13.69
C ASN A 3 0.08 13.54 -12.81
N ALA A 4 0.23 12.91 -11.64
CA ALA A 4 -0.83 12.78 -10.64
C ALA A 4 -0.36 13.39 -9.31
N PRO A 5 -1.24 14.07 -8.56
CA PRO A 5 -0.88 14.57 -7.24
C PRO A 5 -0.64 13.37 -6.30
N ARG A 6 0.26 13.55 -5.32
CA ARG A 6 0.77 12.44 -4.48
C ARG A 6 -0.32 11.74 -3.68
N ASP A 7 -1.30 12.51 -3.21
CA ASP A 7 -2.49 12.03 -2.50
C ASP A 7 -3.46 11.20 -3.37
N ARG A 8 -3.25 11.17 -4.69
CA ARG A 8 -3.97 10.34 -5.66
C ARG A 8 -3.16 9.14 -6.15
N ILE A 9 -2.02 8.84 -5.51
CA ILE A 9 -1.16 7.72 -5.85
C ILE A 9 -1.12 6.76 -4.64
N ALA A 10 -1.54 5.52 -4.88
CA ALA A 10 -1.28 4.42 -3.96
C ALA A 10 -0.02 3.64 -4.39
N TYR A 11 0.76 3.18 -3.42
CA TYR A 11 1.89 2.27 -3.65
C TYR A 11 1.60 0.95 -2.93
N ILE A 12 1.61 -0.14 -3.69
CA ILE A 12 1.30 -1.48 -3.23
C ILE A 12 2.57 -2.32 -3.29
N GLY A 13 2.94 -2.96 -2.18
CA GLY A 13 4.10 -3.85 -2.09
C GLY A 13 3.99 -4.81 -0.92
N ASP A 14 4.94 -5.73 -0.77
CA ASP A 14 4.93 -6.82 0.22
C ASP A 14 5.86 -6.56 1.42
N SER A 15 6.60 -5.44 1.42
CA SER A 15 7.51 -5.06 2.49
C SER A 15 6.97 -3.90 3.33
N PHE A 16 6.71 -4.16 4.61
CA PHE A 16 6.34 -3.09 5.54
C PHE A 16 7.42 -2.00 5.66
N VAL A 17 8.70 -2.38 5.67
CA VAL A 17 9.78 -1.39 5.81
C VAL A 17 10.00 -0.63 4.52
N ASN A 18 10.13 -1.33 3.39
CA ASN A 18 10.54 -0.70 2.14
C ASN A 18 9.35 -0.03 1.43
N ASP A 19 8.23 -0.72 1.29
CA ASP A 19 7.11 -0.26 0.48
C ASP A 19 6.20 0.67 1.27
N VAL A 20 5.72 0.22 2.44
CA VAL A 20 4.89 1.07 3.30
C VAL A 20 5.70 2.25 3.84
N GLY A 21 6.90 2.01 4.35
CA GLY A 21 7.79 3.08 4.84
C GLY A 21 8.18 4.06 3.73
N GLY A 22 8.57 3.56 2.56
CA GLY A 22 8.93 4.37 1.40
C GLY A 22 7.77 5.22 0.90
N ALA A 23 6.59 4.63 0.74
CA ALA A 23 5.38 5.32 0.31
C ALA A 23 4.98 6.44 1.29
N ARG A 24 5.00 6.17 2.60
CA ARG A 24 4.74 7.18 3.64
C ARG A 24 5.72 8.35 3.54
N ASN A 25 7.01 8.06 3.45
CA ASN A 25 8.04 9.09 3.33
C ASN A 25 7.94 9.91 2.03
N ALA A 26 7.38 9.31 0.97
CA ALA A 26 7.14 9.97 -0.31
C ALA A 26 5.78 10.71 -0.38
N GLY A 27 4.96 10.66 0.67
CA GLY A 27 3.63 11.26 0.72
C GLY A 27 2.57 10.54 -0.12
N LEU A 28 2.77 9.25 -0.39
CA LEU A 28 1.83 8.39 -1.13
C LEU A 28 0.96 7.58 -0.16
N HIS A 29 -0.13 7.02 -0.65
CA HIS A 29 -0.98 6.12 0.14
C HIS A 29 -0.40 4.67 0.13
N PRO A 30 0.05 4.12 1.27
CA PRO A 30 0.61 2.77 1.31
C PRO A 30 -0.49 1.70 1.46
N LEU A 31 -0.38 0.60 0.70
CA LEU A 31 -1.12 -0.64 0.94
C LEU A 31 -0.15 -1.82 0.98
N LEU A 32 -0.19 -2.59 2.07
CA LEU A 32 0.64 -3.78 2.20
C LEU A 32 -0.09 -5.01 1.67
N LEU A 33 0.49 -5.67 0.68
CA LEU A 33 0.04 -6.97 0.19
C LEU A 33 0.59 -8.06 1.11
N ASP A 34 -0.27 -8.68 1.90
CA ASP A 34 0.10 -9.68 2.92
C ASP A 34 -0.71 -10.98 2.78
N PRO A 35 -0.53 -11.74 1.67
CA PRO A 35 -1.32 -12.93 1.34
C PRO A 35 -1.20 -14.07 2.36
N PHE A 36 -0.19 -14.02 3.22
CA PHE A 36 0.10 -15.07 4.21
C PHE A 36 -0.04 -14.60 5.66
N GLY A 37 -0.45 -13.34 5.90
CA GLY A 37 -0.66 -12.82 7.25
C GLY A 37 0.62 -12.74 8.09
N PHE A 38 1.76 -12.40 7.49
CA PHE A 38 3.02 -12.25 8.23
C PHE A 38 3.15 -10.90 8.95
N HIS A 39 2.26 -9.96 8.68
CA HIS A 39 2.34 -8.59 9.16
C HIS A 39 1.07 -8.15 9.92
N LEU A 40 0.38 -9.09 10.57
CA LEU A 40 -0.85 -8.82 11.34
C LEU A 40 -0.65 -7.82 12.48
N ASP A 41 0.57 -7.68 12.99
CA ASP A 41 0.95 -6.76 14.07
C ASP A 41 1.30 -5.35 13.56
N LYS A 42 1.34 -5.14 12.24
CA LYS A 42 1.79 -3.87 11.66
C LYS A 42 0.62 -2.92 11.45
N ASP A 43 0.83 -1.68 11.90
CA ASP A 43 -0.08 -0.57 11.66
C ASP A 43 0.04 -0.10 10.21
N CYS A 44 -0.71 -0.75 9.32
CA CYS A 44 -0.89 -0.39 7.92
C CYS A 44 -2.17 -1.01 7.36
N GLU A 45 -2.72 -0.34 6.35
CA GLU A 45 -3.82 -0.89 5.56
C GLU A 45 -3.28 -2.04 4.70
N ARG A 46 -3.98 -3.18 4.74
CA ARG A 46 -3.53 -4.44 4.17
C ARG A 46 -4.60 -5.04 3.27
N ILE A 47 -4.14 -5.73 2.24
CA ILE A 47 -4.94 -6.60 1.37
C ILE A 47 -4.29 -7.99 1.32
N GLU A 48 -5.09 -9.04 1.25
CA GLU A 48 -4.57 -10.41 1.08
C GLU A 48 -4.38 -10.75 -0.40
N SER A 49 -5.10 -10.07 -1.29
CA SER A 49 -5.05 -10.24 -2.74
C SER A 49 -5.17 -8.92 -3.48
N LEU A 50 -4.47 -8.78 -4.62
CA LEU A 50 -4.64 -7.62 -5.52
C LEU A 50 -6.08 -7.46 -6.03
N HIS A 51 -6.90 -8.51 -5.99
CA HIS A 51 -8.32 -8.43 -6.36
C HIS A 51 -9.11 -7.53 -5.42
N GLU A 52 -8.67 -7.36 -4.17
CA GLU A 52 -9.32 -6.48 -3.19
C GLU A 52 -9.12 -5.00 -3.50
N LEU A 53 -8.20 -4.63 -4.41
CA LEU A 53 -7.99 -3.24 -4.81
C LEU A 53 -9.26 -2.59 -5.38
N VAL A 54 -10.20 -3.38 -5.89
CA VAL A 54 -11.52 -2.89 -6.35
C VAL A 54 -12.30 -2.20 -5.23
N HIS A 55 -12.00 -2.47 -3.96
CA HIS A 55 -12.63 -1.81 -2.81
C HIS A 55 -12.02 -0.45 -2.48
N PHE A 56 -10.88 -0.10 -3.11
CA PHE A 56 -10.12 1.12 -2.86
C PHE A 56 -10.21 2.15 -3.99
N ILE A 57 -10.75 1.75 -5.14
CA ILE A 57 -10.89 2.60 -6.32
C ILE A 57 -12.38 2.87 -6.57
N ASN A 58 -12.73 4.16 -6.64
CA ASN A 58 -14.05 4.65 -7.05
C ASN A 58 -13.95 5.32 -8.42
#